data_AF-A0A7C1LRY9-F1
#
_entry.id   AF-A0A7C1LRY9-F1
#
_cell.length_a   1.000
_cell.length_b   1.000
_cell.length_c   1.000
_cell.angle_alpha   90.00
_cell.angle_beta   90.00
_cell.angle_gamma   90.00
#
_symmetry.space_group_name_H-M   'P 1'
#
loop_
_entity.id
_entity.type
_entity.pdbx_description
1 polymer ?
#
loop_
_entity_poly.entity_id
_entity_poly.type
_entity_poly.pdbx_seq_one_letter_code
_entity_poly.pdbx_strand_id
1 'polypeptide(L)'
;MLKGGVPGNKVSLIIVPIIAAAGLTIPKSSTRAITSPSGTADSMEVLAPVTFPSEELKEIVSKNNACIIWGGALETAPADNILIEIERPLHMDPIGLMIPSILTKKLSLGVKKLVLDIPVGQGTKFPTPDKGRLFAYLFKEIAANVGIEAECALTLAHQPIGHAVGPALEAREALILLKDYSAGPNSLIEKSTDLAGILLEMGGKAQKGEGQLLAKDILRSGKAFRKMMQIIEAQGGDPNISPDDIEVGPFVKECFATKNGYIVEVNNSFVNQIAKAAGCPSSKSSGVEIIKKQGAKIKEGEIIFRIYSHSESKLRKAVKIYNSTGGPIRLGGMIIERI
;
A
#
# COMPACT_ATOMS: atom_id res chain seq x y z
N MET A 1 -0.99 -9.69 0.57
CA MET A 1 0.04 -8.64 0.65
C MET A 1 0.63 -8.60 2.04
N LEU A 2 1.90 -8.96 2.17
CA LEU A 2 2.66 -8.75 3.40
C LEU A 2 3.03 -7.28 3.45
N LYS A 3 2.48 -6.51 4.41
CA LYS A 3 2.93 -5.13 4.64
C LYS A 3 4.30 -5.17 5.33
N GLY A 4 5.35 -5.47 4.56
CA GLY A 4 6.74 -5.55 4.99
C GLY A 4 7.40 -4.17 5.15
N GLY A 5 6.75 -3.24 5.84
CA GLY A 5 7.37 -1.96 6.21
C GLY A 5 7.53 -0.91 5.09
N VAL A 6 7.15 -1.22 3.84
CA VAL A 6 7.25 -0.27 2.72
C VAL A 6 6.17 0.82 2.82
N PRO A 7 6.54 2.10 2.99
CA PRO A 7 5.60 3.22 3.00
C PRO A 7 4.90 3.43 1.64
N GLY A 8 3.70 3.99 1.67
CA GLY A 8 2.94 4.38 0.47
C GLY A 8 2.34 3.20 -0.29
N ASN A 9 2.24 2.03 0.35
CA ASN A 9 1.78 0.83 -0.33
C ASN A 9 0.25 0.77 -0.48
N LYS A 10 -0.23 1.54 -1.45
CA LYS A 10 -1.65 1.72 -1.81
C LYS A 10 -2.09 0.88 -3.01
N VAL A 11 -1.25 -0.06 -3.48
CA VAL A 11 -1.51 -0.86 -4.70
C VAL A 11 -2.83 -1.62 -4.65
N SER A 12 -3.32 -2.00 -3.46
CA SER A 12 -4.61 -2.71 -3.33
C SER A 12 -5.79 -1.86 -3.79
N LEU A 13 -5.72 -0.53 -3.66
CA LEU A 13 -6.74 0.39 -4.18
C LEU A 13 -6.75 0.42 -5.71
N ILE A 14 -5.67 -0.02 -6.36
CA ILE A 14 -5.56 -0.07 -7.82
C ILE A 14 -5.89 -1.48 -8.35
N ILE A 15 -5.35 -2.51 -7.69
CA ILE A 15 -5.51 -3.91 -8.11
C ILE A 15 -6.97 -4.35 -8.03
N VAL A 16 -7.65 -4.09 -6.91
CA VAL A 16 -9.04 -4.54 -6.69
C VAL A 16 -9.99 -4.07 -7.81
N PRO A 17 -10.05 -2.77 -8.17
CA PRO A 17 -10.92 -2.34 -9.26
C PRO A 17 -10.48 -2.85 -10.63
N ILE A 18 -9.17 -3.06 -10.89
CA ILE A 18 -8.71 -3.67 -12.15
C ILE A 18 -9.27 -5.09 -12.29
N ILE A 19 -9.12 -5.92 -11.26
CA ILE A 19 -9.56 -7.32 -11.27
C ILE A 19 -11.08 -7.42 -11.37
N ALA A 20 -11.80 -6.58 -10.62
CA ALA A 20 -13.25 -6.52 -10.68
C ALA A 20 -13.78 -6.00 -12.02
N ALA A 21 -13.07 -5.06 -12.67
CA ALA A 21 -13.40 -4.57 -14.00
C ALA A 21 -13.17 -5.64 -15.09
N ALA A 22 -12.27 -6.60 -14.87
CA ALA A 22 -12.12 -7.78 -15.71
C ALA A 22 -13.20 -8.86 -15.49
N GLY A 23 -14.13 -8.62 -14.55
CA GLY A 23 -15.21 -9.54 -14.22
C GLY A 23 -14.79 -10.73 -13.35
N LEU A 24 -13.72 -10.58 -12.57
CA LEU A 24 -13.33 -11.56 -11.55
C LEU A 24 -13.79 -11.08 -10.17
N THR A 25 -14.09 -12.03 -9.28
CA THR A 25 -14.49 -11.73 -7.90
C THR A 25 -13.26 -11.60 -7.00
N ILE A 26 -13.10 -10.45 -6.33
CA ILE A 26 -11.94 -10.13 -5.49
C ILE A 26 -12.36 -9.51 -4.13
N PRO A 27 -12.80 -10.33 -3.15
CA PRO A 27 -13.11 -9.85 -1.80
C PRO A 27 -11.80 -9.56 -1.04
N LYS A 28 -11.42 -8.29 -0.93
CA LYS A 28 -10.14 -7.91 -0.34
C LYS A 28 -10.29 -7.51 1.13
N SER A 29 -9.98 -8.44 2.04
CA SER A 29 -9.71 -8.08 3.43
C SER A 29 -8.30 -7.53 3.64
N SER A 30 -8.23 -6.46 4.43
CA SER A 30 -7.01 -5.78 4.82
C SER A 30 -7.01 -5.50 6.32
N THR A 31 -5.83 -5.41 6.93
CA THR A 31 -5.69 -4.89 8.30
C THR A 31 -5.50 -3.38 8.26
N ARG A 32 -5.80 -2.73 9.38
CA ARG A 32 -5.33 -1.37 9.65
C ARG A 32 -3.82 -1.34 9.86
N ALA A 33 -3.23 -0.16 9.78
CA ALA A 33 -1.84 0.06 10.13
C ALA A 33 -1.58 -0.35 11.58
N ILE A 34 -0.51 -1.11 11.78
CA ILE A 34 0.04 -1.45 13.11
C ILE A 34 1.40 -0.77 13.23
N THR A 35 2.35 -1.17 12.37
CA THR A 35 3.70 -0.61 12.32
C THR A 35 3.93 0.32 11.12
N SER A 36 3.02 0.38 10.17
CA SER A 36 3.06 1.30 9.03
C SER A 36 2.33 2.61 9.34
N PRO A 37 2.63 3.72 8.63
CA PRO A 37 1.87 4.95 8.75
C PRO A 37 0.45 4.85 8.14
N SER A 38 0.22 3.93 7.20
CA SER A 38 -1.12 3.71 6.63
C SER A 38 -1.42 2.23 6.37
N GLY A 39 -2.60 1.77 6.79
CA GLY A 39 -3.21 0.51 6.41
C GLY A 39 -4.03 0.68 5.12
N THR A 40 -4.22 -0.40 4.36
CA THR A 40 -5.10 -0.34 3.17
C THR A 40 -6.54 -0.08 3.59
N ALA A 41 -6.95 -0.63 4.74
CA ALA A 41 -8.22 -0.30 5.35
C ALA A 41 -8.30 1.19 5.74
N ASP A 42 -7.23 1.77 6.29
CA ASP A 42 -7.24 3.19 6.68
C ASP A 42 -7.36 4.13 5.47
N SER A 43 -6.67 3.84 4.37
CA SER A 43 -6.83 4.60 3.11
C SER A 43 -8.20 4.38 2.46
N MET A 44 -8.73 3.15 2.45
CA MET A 44 -10.08 2.91 1.92
C MET A 44 -11.14 3.62 2.76
N GLU A 45 -10.94 3.71 4.09
CA GLU A 45 -11.85 4.41 5.01
C GLU A 45 -11.84 5.94 4.86
N VAL A 46 -11.00 6.49 3.98
CA VAL A 46 -11.14 7.88 3.53
C VAL A 46 -12.21 7.99 2.44
N LEU A 47 -12.40 6.92 1.66
CA LEU A 47 -13.29 6.89 0.49
C LEU A 47 -14.66 6.29 0.81
N ALA A 48 -14.71 5.22 1.60
CA ALA A 48 -15.94 4.56 2.00
C ALA A 48 -15.76 3.79 3.32
N PRO A 49 -16.85 3.53 4.08
CA PRO A 49 -16.81 2.61 5.20
C PRO A 49 -16.11 1.27 4.88
N VAL A 50 -15.39 0.72 5.86
CA VAL A 50 -14.61 -0.55 5.70
C VAL A 50 -15.07 -1.65 6.64
N THR A 51 -16.04 -1.36 7.51
CA THR A 51 -16.55 -2.27 8.54
C THR A 51 -17.99 -2.59 8.21
N PHE A 52 -18.29 -3.87 8.02
CA PHE A 52 -19.62 -4.35 7.67
C PHE A 52 -19.91 -5.69 8.36
N PRO A 53 -21.17 -5.97 8.71
CA PRO A 53 -21.62 -7.30 9.08
C PRO A 53 -21.42 -8.33 7.96
N SER A 54 -21.27 -9.61 8.33
CA SER A 54 -21.03 -10.70 7.37
C SER A 54 -22.09 -10.83 6.28
N GLU A 55 -23.37 -10.57 6.58
CA GLU A 55 -24.45 -10.67 5.58
C GLU A 55 -24.39 -9.53 4.55
N GLU A 56 -24.16 -8.29 4.98
CA GLU A 56 -23.98 -7.15 4.07
C GLU A 56 -22.77 -7.35 3.16
N LEU A 57 -21.69 -7.96 3.66
CA LEU A 57 -20.50 -8.26 2.85
C LEU A 57 -20.79 -9.20 1.68
N LYS A 58 -21.66 -10.20 1.88
CA LYS A 58 -22.06 -11.11 0.80
C LYS A 58 -22.82 -10.35 -0.28
N GLU A 59 -23.68 -9.42 0.10
CA GLU A 59 -24.42 -8.58 -0.84
C GLU A 59 -23.52 -7.60 -1.61
N ILE A 60 -22.58 -6.95 -0.92
CA ILE A 60 -21.62 -6.03 -1.56
C ILE A 60 -20.79 -6.78 -2.61
N VAL A 61 -20.27 -7.95 -2.24
CA VAL A 61 -19.45 -8.79 -3.13
C VAL A 61 -20.27 -9.35 -4.28
N SER A 62 -21.51 -9.78 -4.06
CA SER A 62 -22.36 -10.34 -5.13
C SER A 62 -22.77 -9.28 -6.16
N LYS A 63 -23.01 -8.04 -5.73
CA LYS A 63 -23.37 -6.92 -6.62
C LYS A 63 -22.18 -6.40 -7.42
N ASN A 64 -21.00 -6.28 -6.80
CA ASN A 64 -19.88 -5.54 -7.40
C ASN A 64 -18.67 -6.40 -7.80
N ASN A 65 -18.68 -7.68 -7.45
CA ASN A 65 -17.54 -8.60 -7.56
C ASN A 65 -16.30 -8.16 -6.77
N ALA A 66 -16.41 -7.16 -5.89
CA ALA A 66 -15.27 -6.66 -5.12
C ALA A 66 -15.72 -5.90 -3.88
N CYS A 67 -14.83 -5.90 -2.89
CA CYS A 67 -14.90 -5.04 -1.72
C CYS A 67 -13.48 -4.83 -1.16
N ILE A 68 -13.28 -3.73 -0.44
CA ILE A 68 -12.06 -3.51 0.35
C ILE A 68 -12.48 -3.25 1.79
N ILE A 69 -12.20 -4.22 2.66
CA ILE A 69 -12.77 -4.23 4.02
C ILE A 69 -11.68 -4.38 5.07
N TRP A 70 -11.99 -3.94 6.28
CA TRP A 70 -11.16 -4.21 7.44
C TRP A 70 -11.46 -5.61 7.97
N GLY A 71 -10.49 -6.51 7.82
CA GLY A 71 -10.63 -7.90 8.26
C GLY A 71 -10.70 -8.09 9.77
N GLY A 72 -10.42 -7.07 10.58
CA GLY A 72 -10.56 -7.15 12.04
C GLY A 72 -12.00 -7.01 12.54
N ALA A 73 -12.89 -6.44 11.73
CA ALA A 73 -14.33 -6.38 12.04
C ALA A 73 -15.03 -7.72 11.76
N LEU A 74 -14.43 -8.55 10.94
CA LEU A 74 -14.85 -9.92 10.76
C LEU A 74 -14.31 -10.72 11.94
N GLU A 75 -15.18 -11.40 12.70
CA GLU A 75 -14.79 -12.38 13.73
C GLU A 75 -14.14 -13.64 13.13
N THR A 76 -13.33 -13.46 12.10
CA THR A 76 -12.61 -14.50 11.39
C THR A 76 -11.25 -14.72 12.04
N ALA A 77 -10.96 -15.96 12.42
CA ALA A 77 -9.72 -16.38 13.09
C ALA A 77 -9.49 -15.76 14.48
N PRO A 78 -10.36 -16.02 15.48
CA PRO A 78 -10.21 -15.47 16.84
C PRO A 78 -8.89 -15.88 17.52
N ALA A 79 -8.43 -17.12 17.29
CA ALA A 79 -7.15 -17.60 17.80
C ALA A 79 -5.97 -16.78 17.26
N ASP A 80 -6.02 -16.38 15.99
CA ASP A 80 -4.98 -15.57 15.36
C ASP A 80 -4.89 -14.17 15.98
N ASN A 81 -6.02 -13.57 16.33
CA ASN A 81 -6.04 -12.27 17.01
C ASN A 81 -5.34 -12.33 18.37
N ILE A 82 -5.60 -13.38 19.15
CA ILE A 82 -4.95 -13.61 20.46
C ILE A 82 -3.44 -13.79 20.28
N LEU A 83 -3.01 -14.61 19.32
CA LEU A 83 -1.58 -14.82 19.05
C LEU A 83 -0.88 -13.52 18.66
N ILE A 84 -1.50 -12.71 17.81
CA ILE A 84 -0.99 -11.40 17.40
C ILE A 84 -0.86 -10.44 18.59
N GLU A 85 -1.77 -10.49 19.58
CA GLU A 85 -1.68 -9.68 20.80
C GLU A 85 -0.47 -10.04 21.66
N ILE A 86 -0.02 -11.30 21.64
CA ILE A 86 1.16 -11.79 22.35
C ILE A 86 2.45 -11.48 21.57
N GLU A 87 2.44 -11.71 20.25
CA GLU A 87 3.57 -11.47 19.34
C GLU A 87 4.05 -10.02 19.34
N ARG A 88 3.08 -9.08 19.41
CA ARG A 88 3.33 -7.64 19.27
C ARG A 88 4.26 -7.07 20.34
N PRO A 89 3.98 -7.18 21.66
CA PRO A 89 4.89 -6.70 22.69
C PRO A 89 6.29 -7.31 22.61
N LEU A 90 6.37 -8.56 22.14
CA LEU A 90 7.62 -9.31 22.03
C LEU A 90 8.43 -8.96 20.77
N HIS A 91 7.86 -8.17 19.85
CA HIS A 91 8.49 -7.84 18.56
C HIS A 91 8.88 -9.10 17.76
N MET A 92 8.09 -10.17 17.89
CA MET A 92 8.30 -11.44 17.21
C MET A 92 7.21 -11.66 16.17
N ASP A 93 7.58 -12.20 15.02
CA ASP A 93 6.65 -12.57 13.96
C ASP A 93 7.18 -13.84 13.26
N PRO A 94 7.10 -15.00 13.95
CA PRO A 94 7.69 -16.24 13.47
C PRO A 94 6.97 -16.72 12.21
N ILE A 95 7.73 -17.21 11.22
CA ILE A 95 7.20 -17.69 9.93
C ILE A 95 6.08 -18.73 10.12
N GLY A 96 6.23 -19.60 11.13
CA GLY A 96 5.25 -20.64 11.47
C GLY A 96 3.88 -20.12 11.92
N LEU A 97 3.78 -18.88 12.42
CA LEU A 97 2.51 -18.23 12.77
C LEU A 97 2.05 -17.26 11.67
N MET A 98 3.01 -16.61 10.99
CA MET A 98 2.74 -15.67 9.91
C MET A 98 1.96 -16.29 8.74
N ILE A 99 2.35 -17.49 8.28
CA ILE A 99 1.71 -18.14 7.13
C ILE A 99 0.26 -18.55 7.48
N PRO A 100 0.00 -19.29 8.58
CA PRO A 100 -1.37 -19.60 9.01
C PRO A 100 -2.23 -18.36 9.24
N SER A 101 -1.68 -17.30 9.86
CA SER A 101 -2.38 -16.03 10.07
C SER A 101 -2.92 -15.44 8.78
N ILE A 102 -2.09 -15.43 7.74
CA ILE A 102 -2.44 -14.90 6.42
C ILE A 102 -3.48 -15.79 5.75
N LEU A 103 -3.23 -17.11 5.68
CA LEU A 103 -4.08 -18.04 4.93
C LEU A 103 -5.47 -18.18 5.55
N THR A 104 -5.58 -18.27 6.89
CA THR A 104 -6.87 -18.44 7.58
C THR A 104 -7.85 -17.30 7.25
N LYS A 105 -7.35 -16.06 7.22
CA LYS A 105 -8.16 -14.87 6.85
C LYS A 105 -8.56 -14.83 5.38
N LYS A 106 -7.89 -15.58 4.50
CA LYS A 106 -8.24 -15.69 3.07
C LYS A 106 -9.18 -16.85 2.82
N LEU A 107 -8.97 -17.95 3.51
CA LEU A 107 -9.88 -19.10 3.52
C LEU A 107 -11.27 -18.73 4.03
N SER A 108 -11.36 -17.91 5.08
CA SER A 108 -12.65 -17.46 5.63
C SER A 108 -13.49 -16.65 4.65
N LEU A 109 -12.86 -16.04 3.63
CA LEU A 109 -13.51 -15.30 2.55
C LEU A 109 -13.71 -16.13 1.28
N GLY A 110 -13.46 -17.44 1.33
CA GLY A 110 -13.61 -18.34 0.19
C GLY A 110 -12.59 -18.12 -0.93
N VAL A 111 -11.46 -17.46 -0.65
CA VAL A 111 -10.43 -17.19 -1.66
C VAL A 111 -9.80 -18.49 -2.14
N LYS A 112 -9.83 -18.74 -3.45
CA LYS A 112 -9.21 -19.91 -4.10
C LYS A 112 -7.87 -19.63 -4.76
N LYS A 113 -7.67 -18.38 -5.22
CA LYS A 113 -6.47 -17.93 -5.93
C LYS A 113 -5.91 -16.71 -5.21
N LEU A 114 -4.60 -16.71 -4.95
CA LEU A 114 -3.95 -15.69 -4.15
C LEU A 114 -2.62 -15.27 -4.77
N VAL A 115 -2.40 -13.95 -4.87
CA VAL A 115 -1.08 -13.39 -5.14
C VAL A 115 -0.52 -12.77 -3.87
N LEU A 116 0.67 -13.22 -3.48
CA LEU A 116 1.40 -12.70 -2.34
C LEU A 116 2.53 -11.78 -2.80
N ASP A 117 2.36 -10.48 -2.57
CA ASP A 117 3.46 -9.52 -2.66
C ASP A 117 4.41 -9.68 -1.45
N ILE A 118 5.69 -9.91 -1.74
CA ILE A 118 6.80 -10.06 -0.81
C ILE A 118 7.80 -8.93 -1.09
N PRO A 119 7.72 -7.79 -0.37
CA PRO A 119 8.69 -6.72 -0.51
C PRO A 119 10.07 -7.16 -0.01
N VAL A 120 11.09 -6.99 -0.84
CA VAL A 120 12.49 -7.36 -0.58
C VAL A 120 13.37 -6.11 -0.61
N GLY A 121 14.17 -5.93 0.43
CA GLY A 121 15.14 -4.85 0.55
C GLY A 121 15.47 -4.50 1.99
N GLN A 122 16.44 -3.60 2.16
CA GLN A 122 16.83 -3.12 3.49
C GLN A 122 15.64 -2.49 4.23
N GLY A 123 15.51 -2.80 5.52
CA GLY A 123 14.41 -2.31 6.36
C GLY A 123 13.08 -3.04 6.15
N THR A 124 13.03 -4.07 5.31
CA THR A 124 11.86 -4.97 5.19
C THR A 124 12.05 -6.26 5.99
N LYS A 125 10.98 -7.07 6.08
CA LYS A 125 11.04 -8.43 6.66
C LYS A 125 12.00 -9.35 5.91
N PHE A 126 12.20 -9.12 4.61
CA PHE A 126 13.04 -9.94 3.74
C PHE A 126 14.18 -9.08 3.17
N PRO A 127 15.33 -8.99 3.87
CA PRO A 127 16.41 -8.11 3.45
C PRO A 127 17.06 -8.54 2.14
N THR A 128 17.01 -9.83 1.81
CA THR A 128 17.62 -10.41 0.60
C THR A 128 16.60 -11.19 -0.23
N PRO A 129 16.78 -11.25 -1.57
CA PRO A 129 15.92 -12.05 -2.44
C PRO A 129 15.86 -13.52 -2.07
N ASP A 130 16.97 -14.12 -1.62
CA ASP A 130 17.00 -15.55 -1.26
C ASP A 130 16.11 -15.86 -0.05
N LYS A 131 16.11 -14.99 0.97
CA LYS A 131 15.19 -15.13 2.12
C LYS A 131 13.73 -14.98 1.68
N GLY A 132 13.44 -14.03 0.80
CA GLY A 132 12.11 -13.85 0.22
C GLY A 132 11.67 -15.09 -0.59
N ARG A 133 12.59 -15.69 -1.35
CA ARG A 133 12.34 -16.88 -2.17
C ARG A 133 12.07 -18.12 -1.31
N LEU A 134 12.84 -18.33 -0.24
CA LEU A 134 12.61 -19.42 0.71
C LEU A 134 11.22 -19.32 1.35
N PHE A 135 10.85 -18.12 1.79
CA PHE A 135 9.51 -17.87 2.34
C PHE A 135 8.41 -18.09 1.29
N ALA A 136 8.63 -17.65 0.05
CA ALA A 136 7.67 -17.84 -1.05
C ALA A 136 7.40 -19.32 -1.32
N TYR A 137 8.43 -20.17 -1.36
CA TYR A 137 8.26 -21.61 -1.56
C TYR A 137 7.46 -22.26 -0.43
N LEU A 138 7.83 -21.97 0.81
CA LEU A 138 7.10 -22.48 1.98
C LEU A 138 5.64 -21.99 1.99
N PHE A 139 5.40 -20.73 1.64
CA PHE A 139 4.06 -20.18 1.55
C PHE A 139 3.21 -20.89 0.49
N LYS A 140 3.76 -21.12 -0.71
CA LYS A 140 3.07 -21.81 -1.80
C LYS A 140 2.73 -23.26 -1.41
N GLU A 141 3.65 -23.95 -0.77
CA GLU A 141 3.44 -25.33 -0.30
C GLU A 141 2.29 -25.41 0.72
N ILE A 142 2.33 -24.56 1.76
CA ILE A 142 1.28 -24.54 2.79
C ILE A 142 -0.06 -24.08 2.21
N ALA A 143 -0.06 -23.10 1.29
CA ALA A 143 -1.27 -22.64 0.62
C ALA A 143 -1.93 -23.77 -0.21
N ALA A 144 -1.14 -24.55 -0.94
CA ALA A 144 -1.64 -25.68 -1.72
C ALA A 144 -2.28 -26.75 -0.81
N ASN A 145 -1.67 -27.03 0.35
CA ASN A 145 -2.20 -28.00 1.33
C ASN A 145 -3.57 -27.60 1.90
N VAL A 146 -3.91 -26.31 1.88
CA VAL A 146 -5.24 -25.81 2.31
C VAL A 146 -6.16 -25.47 1.14
N GLY A 147 -5.80 -25.88 -0.08
CA GLY A 147 -6.64 -25.71 -1.28
C GLY A 147 -6.64 -24.30 -1.86
N ILE A 148 -5.60 -23.50 -1.62
CA ILE A 148 -5.38 -22.20 -2.25
C ILE A 148 -4.26 -22.31 -3.28
N GLU A 149 -4.55 -21.96 -4.52
CA GLU A 149 -3.54 -21.74 -5.55
C GLU A 149 -2.87 -20.38 -5.30
N ALA A 150 -1.61 -20.41 -4.88
CA ALA A 150 -0.86 -19.20 -4.55
C ALA A 150 0.28 -18.94 -5.53
N GLU A 151 0.41 -17.69 -5.99
CA GLU A 151 1.61 -17.17 -6.64
C GLU A 151 2.26 -16.11 -5.76
N CYS A 152 3.59 -16.04 -5.78
CA CYS A 152 4.36 -15.12 -4.96
C CYS A 152 5.21 -14.20 -5.84
N ALA A 153 5.12 -12.90 -5.62
CA ALA A 153 5.89 -11.90 -6.33
C ALA A 153 6.87 -11.23 -5.37
N LEU A 154 8.18 -11.40 -5.61
CA LEU A 154 9.21 -10.65 -4.89
C LEU A 154 9.28 -9.26 -5.52
N THR A 155 9.04 -8.21 -4.73
CA THR A 155 9.03 -6.83 -5.24
C THR A 155 10.09 -5.98 -4.57
N LEU A 156 10.60 -5.02 -5.34
CA LEU A 156 11.65 -4.12 -4.87
C LEU A 156 11.12 -3.13 -3.83
N ALA A 157 11.76 -3.06 -2.67
CA ALA A 157 11.32 -2.27 -1.53
C ALA A 157 12.27 -1.14 -1.12
N HIS A 158 13.20 -0.75 -1.99
CA HIS A 158 14.24 0.25 -1.72
C HIS A 158 13.75 1.68 -1.44
N GLN A 159 12.54 2.04 -1.89
CA GLN A 159 11.96 3.38 -1.69
C GLN A 159 10.43 3.30 -1.55
N PRO A 160 9.78 4.37 -1.06
CA PRO A 160 8.32 4.40 -0.91
C PRO A 160 7.61 4.21 -2.26
N ILE A 161 6.49 3.49 -2.26
CA ILE A 161 5.68 3.30 -3.48
C ILE A 161 4.80 4.54 -3.68
N GLY A 162 4.80 5.08 -4.91
CA GLY A 162 4.14 6.36 -5.17
C GLY A 162 4.81 7.51 -4.43
N HIS A 163 4.22 8.69 -4.44
CA HIS A 163 4.76 9.91 -3.83
C HIS A 163 4.11 10.22 -2.48
N ALA A 164 2.91 9.70 -2.23
CA ALA A 164 2.17 9.94 -1.00
C ALA A 164 2.32 8.83 0.06
N VAL A 165 2.34 9.20 1.34
CA VAL A 165 2.31 8.27 2.48
C VAL A 165 1.36 8.83 3.56
N GLY A 166 0.43 8.00 4.03
CA GLY A 166 -0.62 8.41 4.98
C GLY A 166 -2.03 8.23 4.38
N PRO A 167 -3.07 7.98 5.18
CA PRO A 167 -4.35 7.50 4.68
C PRO A 167 -4.97 8.35 3.58
N ALA A 168 -5.16 9.66 3.81
CA ALA A 168 -5.78 10.58 2.86
C ALA A 168 -4.90 10.83 1.63
N LEU A 169 -3.60 11.05 1.83
CA LEU A 169 -2.67 11.26 0.72
C LEU A 169 -2.57 10.01 -0.18
N GLU A 170 -2.59 8.81 0.41
CA GLU A 170 -2.61 7.55 -0.33
C GLU A 170 -3.93 7.34 -1.08
N ALA A 171 -5.07 7.62 -0.47
CA ALA A 171 -6.37 7.56 -1.14
C ALA A 171 -6.43 8.55 -2.32
N ARG A 172 -5.96 9.79 -2.12
CA ARG A 172 -5.91 10.83 -3.14
C ARG A 172 -5.04 10.43 -4.33
N GLU A 173 -3.82 9.98 -4.09
CA GLU A 173 -2.93 9.54 -5.18
C GLU A 173 -3.51 8.33 -5.94
N ALA A 174 -4.17 7.41 -5.23
CA ALA A 174 -4.82 6.27 -5.89
C ALA A 174 -5.98 6.71 -6.80
N LEU A 175 -6.83 7.65 -6.35
CA LEU A 175 -7.90 8.20 -7.18
C LEU A 175 -7.36 9.01 -8.37
N ILE A 176 -6.29 9.80 -8.18
CA ILE A 176 -5.62 10.52 -9.28
C ILE A 176 -5.20 9.54 -10.36
N LEU A 177 -4.50 8.46 -9.98
CA LEU A 177 -4.05 7.46 -10.94
C LEU A 177 -5.22 6.72 -11.63
N LEU A 178 -6.27 6.38 -10.89
CA LEU A 178 -7.43 5.71 -11.48
C LEU A 178 -8.12 6.62 -12.50
N LYS A 179 -8.28 7.90 -12.18
CA LYS A 179 -8.94 8.90 -13.03
C LYS A 179 -8.10 9.26 -14.26
N ASP A 180 -6.79 9.43 -14.07
CA ASP A 180 -5.83 9.80 -15.13
C ASP A 180 -4.55 8.95 -15.00
N TYR A 181 -4.40 8.03 -15.96
CA TYR A 181 -3.24 7.15 -16.05
C TYR A 181 -1.91 7.92 -16.16
N SER A 182 -1.91 9.08 -16.80
CA SER A 182 -0.69 9.88 -17.03
C SER A 182 -0.25 10.68 -15.80
N ALA A 183 -1.17 10.97 -14.89
CA ALA A 183 -0.91 11.70 -13.65
C ALA A 183 -0.38 10.80 -12.52
N GLY A 184 -0.50 9.48 -12.65
CA GLY A 184 -0.10 8.54 -11.61
C GLY A 184 1.41 8.25 -11.58
N PRO A 185 2.00 8.00 -10.39
CA PRO A 185 3.42 7.64 -10.32
C PRO A 185 3.71 6.28 -10.98
N ASN A 186 4.73 6.22 -11.84
CA ASN A 186 5.14 4.98 -12.52
C ASN A 186 5.39 3.81 -11.56
N SER A 187 5.98 4.07 -10.38
CA SER A 187 6.21 3.03 -9.37
C SER A 187 4.92 2.35 -8.88
N LEU A 188 3.82 3.11 -8.80
CA LEU A 188 2.50 2.59 -8.41
C LEU A 188 1.84 1.87 -9.59
N ILE A 189 1.94 2.42 -10.81
CA ILE A 189 1.41 1.82 -12.04
C ILE A 189 2.03 0.44 -12.28
N GLU A 190 3.36 0.37 -12.39
CA GLU A 190 4.06 -0.86 -12.75
C GLU A 190 3.78 -1.95 -11.72
N LYS A 191 4.02 -1.67 -10.42
CA LYS A 191 3.78 -2.66 -9.37
C LYS A 191 2.33 -3.12 -9.29
N SER A 192 1.35 -2.22 -9.47
CA SER A 192 -0.07 -2.60 -9.39
C SER A 192 -0.49 -3.42 -10.61
N THR A 193 -0.02 -3.06 -11.80
CA THR A 193 -0.36 -3.76 -13.04
C THR A 193 0.36 -5.11 -13.17
N ASP A 194 1.57 -5.25 -12.63
CA ASP A 194 2.26 -6.54 -12.51
C ASP A 194 1.50 -7.51 -11.63
N LEU A 195 1.16 -7.08 -10.40
CA LEU A 195 0.44 -7.92 -9.44
C LEU A 195 -0.98 -8.23 -9.91
N ALA A 196 -1.66 -7.27 -10.54
CA ALA A 196 -2.97 -7.51 -11.16
C ALA A 196 -2.84 -8.46 -12.35
N GLY A 197 -1.77 -8.35 -13.14
CA GLY A 197 -1.51 -9.23 -14.28
C GLY A 197 -1.43 -10.70 -13.87
N ILE A 198 -0.68 -11.00 -12.81
CA ILE A 198 -0.61 -12.36 -12.25
C ILE A 198 -2.02 -12.85 -11.86
N LEU A 199 -2.82 -12.02 -11.19
CA LEU A 199 -4.20 -12.38 -10.82
C LEU A 199 -5.11 -12.58 -12.04
N LEU A 200 -4.95 -11.80 -13.11
CA LEU A 200 -5.72 -11.95 -14.35
C LEU A 200 -5.36 -13.24 -15.08
N GLU A 201 -4.08 -13.61 -15.10
CA GLU A 201 -3.58 -14.87 -15.65
C GLU A 201 -4.10 -16.07 -14.85
N MET A 202 -3.92 -16.03 -13.53
CA MET A 202 -4.47 -17.05 -12.63
C MET A 202 -5.99 -17.15 -12.78
N GLY A 203 -6.69 -16.01 -12.95
CA GLY A 203 -8.13 -15.96 -13.13
C GLY A 203 -8.63 -16.38 -14.53
N GLY A 204 -7.72 -16.72 -15.46
CA GLY A 204 -8.08 -17.12 -16.83
C GLY A 204 -8.61 -15.99 -17.71
N LYS A 205 -8.35 -14.73 -17.34
CA LYS A 205 -8.74 -13.54 -18.13
C LYS A 205 -7.65 -13.09 -19.10
N ALA A 206 -6.41 -13.52 -18.89
CA ALA A 206 -5.28 -13.26 -19.76
C ALA A 206 -4.46 -14.54 -19.96
N GLN A 207 -3.76 -14.63 -21.10
CA GLN A 207 -2.74 -15.66 -21.29
C GLN A 207 -1.51 -15.34 -20.44
N LYS A 208 -0.74 -16.37 -20.09
CA LYS A 208 0.48 -16.21 -19.30
C LYS A 208 1.46 -15.26 -20.01
N GLY A 209 1.88 -14.20 -19.34
CA GLY A 209 2.75 -13.15 -19.88
C GLY A 209 2.01 -11.95 -20.48
N GLU A 210 0.70 -12.02 -20.68
CA GLU A 210 -0.12 -10.92 -21.20
C GLU A 210 -0.91 -10.19 -20.10
N GLY A 211 -0.89 -10.67 -18.86
CA GLY A 211 -1.69 -10.13 -17.77
C GLY A 211 -1.40 -8.66 -17.47
N GLN A 212 -0.12 -8.26 -17.49
CA GLN A 212 0.28 -6.88 -17.21
C GLN A 212 -0.26 -5.91 -18.27
N LEU A 213 -0.22 -6.30 -19.55
CA LEU A 213 -0.75 -5.50 -20.66
C LEU A 213 -2.25 -5.28 -20.50
N LEU A 214 -3.00 -6.35 -20.24
CA LEU A 214 -4.44 -6.25 -19.98
C LEU A 214 -4.75 -5.36 -18.77
N ALA A 215 -3.98 -5.47 -17.69
CA ALA A 215 -4.15 -4.62 -16.50
C ALA A 215 -3.90 -3.14 -16.83
N LYS A 216 -2.87 -2.82 -17.62
CA LYS A 216 -2.58 -1.46 -18.09
C LYS A 216 -3.70 -0.92 -18.97
N ASP A 217 -4.27 -1.74 -19.85
CA ASP A 217 -5.37 -1.34 -20.74
C ASP A 217 -6.67 -1.06 -19.96
N ILE A 218 -6.99 -1.90 -18.97
CA ILE A 218 -8.14 -1.67 -18.08
C ILE A 218 -7.99 -0.35 -17.32
N LEU A 219 -6.78 -0.07 -16.82
CA LEU A 219 -6.48 1.17 -16.11
C LEU A 219 -6.56 2.39 -17.05
N ARG A 220 -5.91 2.34 -18.22
CA ARG A 220 -5.92 3.42 -19.23
C ARG A 220 -7.30 3.76 -19.77
N SER A 221 -8.15 2.75 -19.95
CA SER A 221 -9.52 2.90 -20.46
C SER A 221 -10.52 3.51 -19.46
N GLY A 222 -10.09 3.78 -18.22
CA GLY A 222 -10.95 4.26 -17.13
C GLY A 222 -11.95 3.21 -16.62
N LYS A 223 -11.86 1.95 -17.06
CA LYS A 223 -12.72 0.86 -16.54
C LYS A 223 -12.48 0.61 -15.06
N ALA A 224 -11.21 0.63 -14.61
CA ALA A 224 -10.87 0.53 -13.20
C ALA A 224 -11.46 1.69 -12.37
N PHE A 225 -11.40 2.93 -12.88
CA PHE A 225 -11.99 4.09 -12.19
C PHE A 225 -13.51 3.91 -11.98
N ARG A 226 -14.26 3.61 -13.04
CA ARG A 226 -15.70 3.35 -12.95
C ARG A 226 -16.02 2.24 -11.95
N LYS A 227 -15.21 1.17 -11.95
CA LYS A 227 -15.38 0.06 -11.00
C LYS A 227 -15.06 0.47 -9.56
N MET A 228 -14.05 1.31 -9.33
CA MET A 228 -13.78 1.85 -8.00
C MET A 228 -14.96 2.70 -7.49
N MET A 229 -15.56 3.54 -8.34
CA MET A 229 -16.73 4.34 -7.93
C MET A 229 -17.91 3.45 -7.53
N GLN A 230 -18.16 2.36 -8.26
CA GLN A 230 -19.16 1.35 -7.90
C GLN A 230 -18.86 0.66 -6.55
N ILE A 231 -17.59 0.35 -6.28
CA ILE A 231 -17.17 -0.22 -5.00
C ILE A 231 -17.40 0.79 -3.86
N ILE A 232 -17.07 2.06 -4.07
CA ILE A 232 -17.28 3.14 -3.09
C ILE A 232 -18.77 3.28 -2.77
N GLU A 233 -19.62 3.39 -3.80
CA GLU A 233 -21.08 3.47 -3.65
C GLU A 233 -21.64 2.27 -2.88
N ALA A 234 -21.23 1.06 -3.24
CA ALA A 234 -21.68 -0.16 -2.61
C ALA A 234 -21.25 -0.29 -1.15
N GLN A 235 -20.13 0.34 -0.78
CA GLN A 235 -19.64 0.41 0.59
C GLN A 235 -20.21 1.62 1.35
N GLY A 236 -21.12 2.40 0.75
CA GLY A 236 -21.78 3.55 1.38
C GLY A 236 -20.97 4.84 1.37
N GLY A 237 -19.95 4.95 0.52
CA GLY A 237 -19.25 6.20 0.23
C GLY A 237 -19.90 6.99 -0.91
N ASP A 238 -19.40 8.20 -1.18
CA ASP A 238 -19.87 9.04 -2.28
C ASP A 238 -19.19 8.64 -3.61
N PRO A 239 -19.92 8.12 -4.62
CA PRO A 239 -19.34 7.78 -5.92
C PRO A 239 -18.88 8.99 -6.74
N ASN A 240 -19.24 10.22 -6.36
CA ASN A 240 -18.81 11.43 -7.05
C ASN A 240 -17.54 12.04 -6.44
N ILE A 241 -16.97 11.42 -5.40
CA ILE A 241 -15.77 11.90 -4.73
C ILE A 241 -14.63 12.09 -5.73
N SER A 242 -14.09 13.29 -5.75
CA SER A 242 -12.90 13.64 -6.53
C SER A 242 -11.66 13.65 -5.64
N PRO A 243 -10.45 13.55 -6.23
CA PRO A 243 -9.22 13.71 -5.46
C PRO A 243 -9.12 15.01 -4.68
N ASP A 244 -9.77 16.08 -5.15
CA ASP A 244 -9.73 17.41 -4.55
C ASP A 244 -10.63 17.53 -3.31
N ASP A 245 -11.66 16.67 -3.20
CA ASP A 245 -12.55 16.60 -2.05
C ASP A 245 -11.89 15.91 -0.84
N ILE A 246 -10.76 15.23 -1.04
CA ILE A 246 -10.06 14.51 0.02
C ILE A 246 -9.28 15.51 0.89
N GLU A 247 -9.79 15.71 2.11
CA GLU A 247 -9.17 16.59 3.10
C GLU A 247 -7.78 16.09 3.53
N VAL A 248 -6.80 16.99 3.43
CA VAL A 248 -5.44 16.81 3.93
C VAL A 248 -5.16 17.77 5.08
N GLY A 249 -4.12 17.46 5.86
CA GLY A 249 -3.80 18.19 7.08
C GLY A 249 -3.58 19.69 6.80
N PRO A 250 -4.27 20.60 7.52
CA PRO A 250 -4.19 22.04 7.29
C PRO A 250 -2.81 22.62 7.61
N PHE A 251 -2.04 21.97 8.48
CA PHE A 251 -0.68 22.40 8.80
C PHE A 251 0.32 21.67 7.91
N VAL A 252 1.00 22.44 7.04
CA VAL A 252 1.96 21.92 6.08
C VAL A 252 3.34 22.49 6.37
N LYS A 253 4.36 21.62 6.40
CA LYS A 253 5.76 22.03 6.36
C LYS A 253 6.40 21.56 5.06
N GLU A 254 6.90 22.51 4.29
CA GLU A 254 7.75 22.23 3.14
C GLU A 254 9.22 22.11 3.58
N CYS A 255 9.88 21.09 3.04
CA CYS A 255 11.29 20.81 3.25
C CYS A 255 12.04 21.00 1.94
N PHE A 256 13.10 21.80 1.99
CA PHE A 256 13.86 22.22 0.82
C PHE A 256 15.23 21.54 0.77
N ALA A 257 15.76 21.36 -0.43
CA ALA A 257 17.11 20.87 -0.64
C ALA A 257 18.14 21.90 -0.17
N THR A 258 19.10 21.44 0.64
CA THR A 258 20.17 22.29 1.21
C THR A 258 21.36 22.48 0.28
N LYS A 259 21.44 21.72 -0.81
CA LYS A 259 22.51 21.78 -1.80
C LYS A 259 22.07 21.19 -3.13
N ASN A 260 22.78 21.54 -4.20
CA ASN A 260 22.65 20.89 -5.49
C ASN A 260 23.12 19.44 -5.44
N GLY A 261 22.48 18.54 -6.19
CA GLY A 261 22.93 17.15 -6.29
C GLY A 261 21.89 16.21 -6.89
N TYR A 262 22.07 14.92 -6.64
CA TYR A 262 21.14 13.86 -7.01
C TYR A 262 20.62 13.15 -5.76
N ILE A 263 19.36 12.72 -5.78
CA ILE A 263 18.82 11.87 -4.72
C ILE A 263 19.42 10.46 -4.88
N VAL A 264 20.26 10.06 -3.94
CA VAL A 264 20.91 8.74 -3.93
C VAL A 264 20.06 7.72 -3.18
N GLU A 265 19.28 8.15 -2.20
CA GLU A 265 18.48 7.25 -1.36
C GLU A 265 17.26 7.98 -0.78
N VAL A 266 16.16 7.25 -0.61
CA VAL A 266 14.99 7.67 0.18
C VAL A 266 14.74 6.62 1.27
N ASN A 267 15.06 6.96 2.52
CA ASN A 267 15.02 6.01 3.63
C ASN A 267 13.59 5.76 4.12
N ASN A 268 13.07 4.55 3.87
CA ASN A 268 11.72 4.14 4.27
C ASN A 268 11.46 4.25 5.78
N SER A 269 12.44 3.94 6.63
CA SER A 269 12.28 3.99 8.08
C SER A 269 12.04 5.42 8.55
N PHE A 270 12.81 6.38 8.05
CA PHE A 270 12.62 7.79 8.38
C PHE A 270 11.32 8.35 7.83
N VAL A 271 10.92 7.98 6.60
CA VAL A 271 9.60 8.34 6.05
C VAL A 271 8.47 7.85 6.97
N ASN A 272 8.54 6.59 7.42
CA ASN A 272 7.55 6.02 8.35
C ASN A 272 7.54 6.76 9.70
N GLN A 273 8.70 7.06 10.27
CA GLN A 273 8.81 7.77 11.55
C GLN A 273 8.23 9.19 11.47
N ILE A 274 8.56 9.93 10.41
CA ILE A 274 8.06 11.30 10.20
C ILE A 274 6.54 11.28 10.00
N ALA A 275 6.01 10.39 9.16
CA ALA A 275 4.57 10.27 8.93
C ALA A 275 3.80 9.92 10.22
N LYS A 276 4.31 8.98 11.03
CA LYS A 276 3.72 8.67 12.33
C LYS A 276 3.77 9.85 13.30
N ALA A 277 4.90 10.55 13.37
CA ALA A 277 5.05 11.73 14.21
C ALA A 277 4.11 12.87 13.79
N ALA A 278 3.82 12.99 12.49
CA ALA A 278 2.85 13.94 11.95
C ALA A 278 1.41 13.60 12.36
N GLY A 279 1.11 12.33 12.66
CA GLY A 279 -0.16 11.90 13.25
C GLY A 279 -0.79 10.67 12.62
N CYS A 280 -0.15 10.03 11.64
CA CYS A 280 -0.68 8.82 11.02
C CYS A 280 -0.59 7.58 11.94
N PRO A 281 -1.50 6.60 11.83
CA PRO A 281 -2.73 6.62 11.00
C PRO A 281 -3.92 7.30 11.70
N SER A 282 -3.83 7.63 13.00
CA SER A 282 -4.96 8.13 13.80
C SER A 282 -5.59 9.40 13.23
N SER A 283 -4.79 10.29 12.65
CA SER A 283 -5.27 11.39 11.82
C SER A 283 -5.10 11.02 10.36
N LYS A 284 -6.22 10.73 9.68
CA LYS A 284 -6.23 10.31 8.27
C LYS A 284 -5.66 11.38 7.34
N SER A 285 -5.89 12.65 7.65
CA SER A 285 -5.42 13.80 6.88
C SER A 285 -3.93 14.10 7.04
N SER A 286 -3.27 13.51 8.06
CA SER A 286 -1.83 13.65 8.27
C SER A 286 -1.06 12.68 7.35
N GLY A 287 0.18 13.04 7.01
CA GLY A 287 1.03 12.22 6.16
C GLY A 287 2.24 12.97 5.63
N VAL A 288 2.91 12.36 4.66
CA VAL A 288 4.05 12.97 3.96
C VAL A 288 3.94 12.77 2.46
N GLU A 289 4.41 13.76 1.71
CA GLU A 289 4.48 13.75 0.25
C GLU A 289 5.95 13.88 -0.17
N ILE A 290 6.39 12.98 -1.03
CA ILE A 290 7.74 12.88 -1.57
C ILE A 290 7.71 13.43 -2.99
N ILE A 291 8.20 14.65 -3.18
CA ILE A 291 8.11 15.36 -4.47
C ILE A 291 9.06 14.75 -5.50
N LYS A 292 10.24 14.30 -5.05
CA LYS A 292 11.31 13.80 -5.90
C LYS A 292 11.83 12.47 -5.40
N LYS A 293 12.08 11.55 -6.34
CA LYS A 293 12.50 10.17 -6.09
C LYS A 293 13.99 9.96 -6.34
N GLN A 294 14.48 8.78 -5.98
CA GLN A 294 15.86 8.39 -6.25
C GLN A 294 16.20 8.56 -7.73
N GLY A 295 17.41 9.07 -8.01
CA GLY A 295 17.89 9.41 -9.35
C GLY A 295 17.48 10.80 -9.84
N ALA A 296 16.57 11.50 -9.16
CA ALA A 296 16.20 12.86 -9.53
C ALA A 296 17.35 13.84 -9.26
N LYS A 297 17.60 14.73 -10.22
CA LYS A 297 18.45 15.91 -10.06
C LYS A 297 17.69 16.97 -9.26
N ILE A 298 18.35 17.58 -8.29
CA ILE A 298 17.80 18.57 -7.38
C ILE A 298 18.69 19.81 -7.37
N LYS A 299 18.05 20.98 -7.40
CA LYS A 299 18.73 22.25 -7.12
C LYS A 299 18.53 22.66 -5.67
N GLU A 300 19.50 23.36 -5.12
CA GLU A 300 19.38 24.02 -3.83
C GLU A 300 18.13 24.92 -3.81
N GLY A 301 17.37 24.85 -2.73
CA GLY A 301 16.11 25.58 -2.58
C GLY A 301 14.90 24.93 -3.27
N GLU A 302 15.04 23.79 -3.95
CA GLU A 302 13.87 23.05 -4.46
C GLU A 302 13.15 22.26 -3.34
N ILE A 303 11.83 22.16 -3.41
CA ILE A 303 11.04 21.36 -2.48
C ILE A 303 11.26 19.88 -2.78
N ILE A 304 11.66 19.12 -1.75
CA ILE A 304 11.93 17.67 -1.87
C ILE A 304 10.89 16.84 -1.14
N PHE A 305 10.26 17.40 -0.10
CA PHE A 305 9.41 16.67 0.82
C PHE A 305 8.41 17.62 1.47
N ARG A 306 7.17 17.18 1.69
CA ARG A 306 6.17 17.92 2.46
C ARG A 306 5.62 17.06 3.58
N ILE A 307 5.40 17.68 4.73
CA ILE A 307 4.79 17.04 5.90
C ILE A 307 3.44 17.70 6.15
N TYR A 308 2.39 16.88 6.17
CA TYR A 308 1.02 17.29 6.46
C TYR A 308 0.63 16.81 7.84
N SER A 309 0.01 17.67 8.64
CA SER A 309 -0.52 17.30 9.94
C SER A 309 -1.84 17.99 10.24
N HIS A 310 -2.70 17.30 10.99
CA HIS A 310 -3.90 17.89 11.57
C HIS A 310 -3.61 18.76 12.81
N SER A 311 -2.43 18.64 13.44
CA SER A 311 -2.08 19.40 14.63
C SER A 311 -0.71 20.06 14.48
N GLU A 312 -0.63 21.35 14.79
CA GLU A 312 0.63 22.08 14.80
C GLU A 312 1.67 21.44 15.75
N SER A 313 1.24 20.93 16.91
CA SER A 313 2.15 20.27 17.86
C SER A 313 2.78 18.99 17.28
N LYS A 314 2.00 18.20 16.53
CA LYS A 314 2.47 16.98 15.88
C LYS A 314 3.36 17.31 14.69
N LEU A 315 3.02 18.36 13.92
CA LEU A 315 3.89 18.87 12.87
C LEU A 315 5.26 19.26 13.44
N ARG A 316 5.31 20.03 14.54
CA ARG A 316 6.58 20.40 15.20
C ARG A 316 7.40 19.18 15.60
N LYS A 317 6.78 18.11 16.13
CA LYS A 317 7.46 16.84 16.44
C LYS A 317 8.02 16.17 15.19
N ALA A 318 7.23 16.09 14.11
CA ALA A 318 7.67 15.51 12.84
C ALA A 318 8.85 16.28 12.23
N VAL A 319 8.82 17.61 12.29
CA VAL A 319 9.92 18.48 11.84
C VAL A 319 11.17 18.30 12.69
N LYS A 320 11.03 18.11 14.01
CA LYS A 320 12.17 17.81 14.88
C LYS A 320 12.86 16.51 14.46
N ILE A 321 12.10 15.46 14.15
CA ILE A 321 12.64 14.17 13.66
C ILE A 321 13.30 14.35 12.30
N TYR A 322 12.68 15.11 11.39
CA TYR A 322 13.27 15.43 10.09
C TYR A 322 14.65 16.10 10.27
N ASN A 323 14.74 17.13 11.12
CA ASN A 323 15.99 17.85 11.36
C ASN A 323 17.06 16.99 12.05
N SER A 324 16.68 16.16 13.03
CA SER A 324 17.65 15.34 13.79
C SER A 324 18.24 14.19 12.98
N THR A 325 17.53 13.72 11.95
CA THR A 325 17.96 12.61 11.08
C THR A 325 18.68 13.08 9.82
N GLY A 326 18.74 14.40 9.57
CA GLY A 326 19.21 14.96 8.29
C GLY A 326 18.20 14.79 7.15
N GLY A 327 16.97 14.39 7.45
CA GLY A 327 15.90 14.12 6.50
C GLY A 327 15.91 12.69 5.93
N PRO A 328 14.80 12.25 5.33
CA PRO A 328 14.71 10.92 4.72
C PRO A 328 15.42 10.82 3.35
N ILE A 329 15.83 11.94 2.77
CA ILE A 329 16.39 12.02 1.42
C ILE A 329 17.90 12.30 1.51
N ARG A 330 18.71 11.38 1.01
CA ARG A 330 20.16 11.55 0.95
C ARG A 330 20.58 12.14 -0.40
N LEU A 331 21.19 13.31 -0.37
CA LEU A 331 21.77 13.96 -1.55
C LEU A 331 23.23 13.55 -1.73
N GLY A 332 23.60 13.16 -2.94
CA GLY A 332 24.98 12.84 -3.33
C GLY A 332 25.37 13.44 -4.67
N GLY A 333 26.67 13.56 -4.89
CA GLY A 333 27.29 13.86 -6.18
C GLY A 333 28.01 12.63 -6.74
N MET A 334 28.56 12.74 -7.96
CA MET A 334 29.37 11.66 -8.55
C MET A 334 30.69 11.43 -7.81
N ILE A 335 31.21 12.47 -7.14
CA ILE A 335 32.37 12.37 -6.25
C ILE A 335 31.84 12.19 -4.84
N ILE A 336 32.07 11.01 -4.27
CA ILE A 336 31.62 10.65 -2.91
C ILE A 336 32.53 11.30 -1.86
N GLU A 337 33.84 11.27 -2.10
CA GLU A 337 34.85 11.85 -1.22
C GLU A 337 36.12 12.14 -2.04
N ARG A 338 36.83 13.23 -1.70
CA ARG A 338 38.16 13.53 -2.20
C ARG A 338 39.13 13.28 -1.05
N ILE A 339 39.93 12.23 -1.18
CA ILE A 339 41.01 11.87 -0.24
C ILE A 339 42.27 12.64 -0.62
#